data_AF-A0A327WQH0-F1
#
_entry.id   AF-A0A327WQH0-F1
#
_cell.length_a   1.000
_cell.length_b   1.000
_cell.length_c   1.000
_cell.angle_alpha   90.00
_cell.angle_beta   90.00
_cell.angle_gamma   90.00
#
_symmetry.space_group_name_H-M   'P 1'
#
loop_
_entity.id
_entity.type
_entity.pdbx_description
1 polymer ?
#
loop_
_entity_poly.entity_id
_entity_poly.type
_entity_poly.pdbx_seq_one_letter_code
_entity_poly.pdbx_strand_id
1 'polypeptide(L)'
;MPGSGSPRKFEQTYHCRVAANDDSDDSTGTLGFPSDLVAGQEELHQVRAELIALLKRLPWSVEPVDAISDTQGWRKLERPASPGWTEDEQAAVEKLRQRELELAVFVTCHRHWSALAGTEAVRSRARLKHVHDDPAPDA
;
A
#
# COMPACT_ATOMS: atom_id res chain seq x y z
N MET A 1 -5.92 -32.11 -28.00
CA MET A 1 -6.00 -30.83 -28.74
C MET A 1 -6.55 -29.78 -27.79
N PRO A 2 -5.92 -28.61 -27.72
CA PRO A 2 -5.83 -27.78 -26.51
C PRO A 2 -7.02 -26.83 -26.33
N GLY A 3 -7.59 -26.80 -25.13
CA GLY A 3 -8.41 -25.69 -24.65
C GLY A 3 -7.48 -24.62 -24.11
N SER A 4 -7.03 -23.72 -24.97
CA SER A 4 -6.20 -22.56 -24.61
C SER A 4 -7.04 -21.56 -23.81
N GLY A 5 -7.08 -21.74 -22.49
CA GLY A 5 -7.45 -20.68 -21.56
C GLY A 5 -6.36 -19.62 -21.58
N SER A 6 -6.50 -18.62 -22.45
CA SER A 6 -5.68 -17.41 -22.39
C SER A 6 -5.77 -16.83 -20.98
N PRO A 7 -4.66 -16.65 -20.23
CA PRO A 7 -4.69 -15.78 -19.08
C PRO A 7 -5.07 -14.39 -19.58
N ARG A 8 -6.16 -13.85 -19.03
CA ARG A 8 -6.62 -12.48 -19.27
C ARG A 8 -5.40 -11.58 -19.13
N LYS A 9 -4.97 -10.99 -20.26
CA LYS A 9 -3.93 -9.97 -20.26
C LYS A 9 -4.42 -8.91 -19.28
N PHE A 10 -3.66 -8.72 -18.21
CA PHE A 10 -3.80 -7.57 -17.33
C PHE A 10 -3.38 -6.39 -18.23
N GLU A 11 -4.32 -5.87 -19.01
CA GLU A 11 -4.13 -4.64 -19.77
C GLU A 11 -4.01 -3.55 -18.73
N GLN A 12 -2.75 -3.37 -18.33
CA GLN A 12 -2.27 -2.35 -17.44
C GLN A 12 -2.26 -1.04 -18.21
N THR A 13 -3.45 -0.57 -18.60
CA THR A 13 -3.67 0.81 -19.00
C THR A 13 -3.63 1.68 -17.76
N TYR A 14 -2.46 1.72 -17.11
CA TYR A 14 -2.07 2.86 -16.30
C TYR A 14 -1.73 4.00 -17.25
N HIS A 15 -2.77 4.54 -17.88
CA HIS A 15 -2.75 5.94 -18.24
C HIS A 15 -2.57 6.68 -16.92
N CYS A 16 -1.33 7.06 -16.64
CA CYS A 16 -1.02 8.18 -15.78
C CYS A 16 -1.89 9.32 -16.31
N ARG A 17 -3.03 9.56 -15.65
CA ARG A 17 -3.97 10.60 -16.05
C ARG A 17 -3.21 11.89 -15.88
N VAL A 18 -2.70 12.41 -16.99
CA VAL A 18 -2.23 13.79 -17.11
C VAL A 18 -3.45 14.63 -16.82
N ALA A 19 -3.66 14.97 -15.55
CA ALA A 19 -4.52 16.07 -15.19
C ALA A 19 -3.85 17.30 -15.81
N ALA A 20 -4.38 17.73 -16.94
CA ALA A 20 -4.12 19.04 -17.49
C ALA A 20 -4.56 20.06 -16.44
N ASN A 21 -3.60 20.58 -15.68
CA ASN A 21 -3.74 21.83 -14.95
C ASN A 21 -2.63 22.74 -15.49
N ASP A 22 -2.98 23.43 -16.58
CA ASP A 22 -2.35 24.68 -16.99
C ASP A 22 -3.08 25.74 -16.16
N ASP A 23 -2.45 26.19 -15.07
CA ASP A 23 -2.50 27.57 -14.59
C ASP A 23 -1.61 27.69 -13.36
N SER A 24 -0.85 28.77 -13.34
CA SER A 24 0.06 29.15 -12.26
C SER A 24 -0.72 29.36 -10.96
N ASP A 25 -0.46 28.54 -9.94
CA ASP A 25 -0.46 29.02 -8.56
C ASP A 25 0.52 28.21 -7.70
N ASP A 26 1.32 28.93 -6.94
CA ASP A 26 2.34 28.43 -6.03
C ASP A 26 1.66 27.73 -4.84
N SER A 27 1.37 26.44 -4.99
CA SER A 27 0.95 25.58 -3.88
C SER A 27 2.06 24.58 -3.56
N THR A 28 3.22 25.10 -3.19
CA THR A 28 4.22 24.32 -2.46
C THR A 28 3.63 24.00 -1.08
N GLY A 29 3.14 22.77 -0.90
CA GLY A 29 2.82 22.27 0.44
C GLY A 29 4.06 22.36 1.33
N THR A 30 3.85 22.38 2.65
CA THR A 30 4.74 22.69 3.79
C THR A 30 6.24 22.29 3.70
N LEU A 31 6.66 21.46 2.73
CA LEU A 31 8.02 20.96 2.54
C LEU A 31 8.52 20.99 1.07
N GLY A 32 7.87 21.73 0.17
CA GLY A 32 8.28 21.85 -1.25
C GLY A 32 7.88 20.66 -2.14
N PHE A 33 6.92 19.84 -1.69
CA PHE A 33 6.35 18.75 -2.48
C PHE A 33 5.03 19.17 -3.13
N PRO A 34 4.71 18.63 -4.32
CA PRO A 34 3.39 18.77 -4.93
C PRO A 34 2.29 18.26 -3.98
N SER A 35 1.19 19.00 -3.88
CA SER A 35 0.07 18.68 -2.99
C SER A 35 -0.58 17.32 -3.29
N ASP A 36 -0.66 16.94 -4.57
CA ASP A 36 -1.16 15.64 -5.03
C ASP A 36 -0.28 14.48 -4.54
N LEU A 37 1.04 14.65 -4.52
CA LEU A 37 1.98 13.66 -4.00
C LEU A 37 1.87 13.51 -2.48
N VAL A 38 1.71 14.62 -1.76
CA VAL A 38 1.52 14.60 -0.30
C VAL A 38 0.22 13.91 0.07
N ALA A 39 -0.88 14.28 -0.60
CA ALA A 39 -2.19 13.65 -0.40
C ALA A 39 -2.17 12.15 -0.74
N GLY A 40 -1.52 11.76 -1.84
CA GLY A 40 -1.37 10.35 -2.19
C GLY A 40 -0.54 9.54 -1.18
N GLN A 41 0.49 10.16 -0.60
CA GLN A 41 1.27 9.54 0.48
C GLN A 41 0.46 9.40 1.77
N GLU A 42 -0.34 10.42 2.12
CA GLU A 42 -1.24 10.39 3.29
C GLU A 42 -2.27 9.28 3.16
N GLU A 43 -2.95 9.21 2.02
CA GLU A 43 -3.94 8.18 1.74
C GLU A 43 -3.31 6.78 1.79
N LEU A 44 -2.09 6.62 1.27
CA LEU A 44 -1.36 5.34 1.34
C LEU A 44 -1.09 4.92 2.79
N HIS A 45 -0.73 5.86 3.66
CA HIS A 45 -0.54 5.58 5.09
C HIS A 45 -1.86 5.20 5.77
N GLN A 46 -2.93 5.92 5.46
CA GLN A 46 -4.26 5.63 6.00
C GLN A 46 -4.75 4.24 5.61
N VAL A 47 -4.66 3.88 4.32
CA VAL A 47 -5.06 2.55 3.82
C VAL A 47 -4.23 1.44 4.45
N ARG A 48 -2.92 1.65 4.63
CA ARG A 48 -2.06 0.68 5.34
C ARG A 48 -2.45 0.52 6.80
N ALA A 49 -2.77 1.62 7.49
CA ALA A 49 -3.22 1.58 8.87
C ALA A 49 -4.54 0.81 9.01
N GLU A 50 -5.49 1.06 8.10
CA GLU A 50 -6.77 0.34 8.03
C GLU A 50 -6.57 -1.15 7.74
N LEU A 51 -5.73 -1.49 6.75
CA LEU A 51 -5.39 -2.89 6.43
C LEU A 51 -4.78 -3.61 7.63
N ILE A 52 -3.83 -2.99 8.32
CA ILE A 52 -3.20 -3.56 9.52
C ILE A 52 -4.24 -3.73 10.63
N ALA A 53 -5.14 -2.76 10.84
CA ALA A 53 -6.19 -2.86 11.84
C ALA A 53 -7.16 -4.01 11.53
N LEU A 54 -7.55 -4.19 10.26
CA LEU A 54 -8.38 -5.30 9.82
C LEU A 54 -7.68 -6.64 10.05
N LEU A 55 -6.43 -6.79 9.58
CA LEU A 55 -5.66 -8.02 9.73
C LEU A 55 -5.40 -8.42 11.20
N LYS A 56 -5.31 -7.44 12.12
CA LYS A 56 -5.21 -7.70 13.56
C LYS A 56 -6.49 -8.26 14.18
N ARG A 57 -7.65 -7.95 13.60
CA ARG A 57 -8.96 -8.45 14.06
C ARG A 57 -9.28 -9.83 13.49
N LEU A 58 -8.81 -10.10 12.27
CA LEU A 58 -9.07 -11.35 11.58
C LEU A 58 -8.29 -12.52 12.20
N PRO A 59 -8.82 -13.75 12.09
CA PRO A 59 -8.08 -14.92 12.52
C PRO A 59 -6.83 -15.10 11.66
N TRP A 60 -5.82 -15.75 12.24
CA TRP A 60 -4.46 -15.77 11.70
C TRP A 60 -4.30 -16.53 10.37
N SER A 61 -5.29 -17.32 9.95
CA SER A 61 -5.32 -18.01 8.65
C SER A 61 -6.53 -17.57 7.82
N VAL A 62 -6.30 -17.41 6.52
CA VAL A 62 -7.34 -17.12 5.51
C VAL A 62 -8.21 -18.34 5.27
N GLU A 63 -7.58 -19.52 5.10
CA GLU A 63 -8.32 -20.78 4.99
C GLU A 63 -8.61 -21.34 6.38
N PRO A 64 -9.70 -22.12 6.54
CA PRO A 64 -9.91 -22.92 7.73
C PRO A 64 -8.73 -23.87 7.95
N VAL A 65 -8.08 -23.77 9.09
CA VAL A 65 -6.91 -24.58 9.45
C VAL A 65 -7.09 -25.14 10.85
N ASP A 66 -6.94 -26.45 10.99
CA ASP A 66 -6.98 -27.13 12.29
C ASP A 66 -5.84 -26.69 13.20
N ALA A 67 -5.99 -26.94 14.50
CA ALA A 67 -4.95 -26.63 15.46
C ALA A 67 -3.66 -27.36 15.09
N ILE A 68 -2.57 -26.61 14.95
CA ILE A 68 -1.23 -27.15 14.68
C ILE A 68 -0.53 -27.30 16.02
N SER A 69 -0.14 -28.54 16.34
CA SER A 69 0.76 -28.82 17.46
C SER A 69 1.88 -29.72 16.96
N ASP A 70 3.05 -29.12 16.72
CA ASP A 70 4.28 -29.86 16.43
C ASP A 70 5.25 -29.69 17.59
N THR A 71 5.40 -30.77 18.36
CA THR A 71 6.35 -30.90 19.47
C THR A 71 7.58 -31.73 19.10
N GLN A 72 7.69 -32.20 17.85
CA GLN A 72 8.75 -33.11 17.39
C GLN A 72 9.90 -32.37 16.70
N GLY A 73 9.70 -31.10 16.32
CA GLY A 73 10.72 -30.24 15.74
C GLY A 73 11.71 -29.63 16.75
N TRP A 74 12.76 -28.99 16.23
CA TRP A 74 13.76 -28.24 17.03
C TRP A 74 13.16 -27.07 17.85
N ARG A 75 11.95 -26.61 17.50
CA ARG A 75 11.17 -25.65 18.28
C ARG A 75 9.71 -26.08 18.34
N LYS A 76 9.11 -25.91 19.53
CA LYS A 76 7.68 -26.13 19.75
C LYS A 76 6.87 -25.14 18.91
N LEU A 77 5.99 -25.68 18.06
CA LEU A 77 5.04 -24.89 17.27
C LEU A 77 3.62 -25.25 17.73
N GLU A 78 2.99 -24.35 18.48
CA GLU A 78 1.57 -24.44 18.83
C GLU A 78 0.83 -23.27 18.20
N ARG A 79 -0.19 -23.57 17.38
CA ARG A 79 -1.14 -22.60 16.84
C ARG A 79 -2.56 -23.11 17.03
N PRO A 80 -3.47 -22.30 17.59
CA PRO A 80 -4.87 -22.69 17.74
C PRO A 80 -5.55 -22.83 16.37
N ALA A 81 -6.61 -23.63 16.31
CA ALA A 81 -7.43 -23.77 15.11
C ALA A 81 -7.94 -22.38 14.66
N SER A 82 -7.87 -22.13 13.35
CA SER A 82 -8.38 -20.92 12.71
C SER A 82 -9.62 -21.30 11.90
N PRO A 83 -10.77 -20.64 12.10
CA PRO A 83 -11.96 -20.88 11.30
C PRO A 83 -11.85 -20.38 9.84
N GLY A 84 -10.79 -19.65 9.49
CA GLY A 84 -10.64 -19.00 8.19
C GLY A 84 -11.33 -17.63 8.15
N TRP A 85 -11.17 -16.93 7.02
CA TRP A 85 -11.83 -15.67 6.74
C TRP A 85 -13.15 -15.94 6.03
N THR A 86 -14.15 -15.12 6.31
CA THR A 86 -15.37 -15.08 5.51
C THR A 86 -15.09 -14.45 4.13
N GLU A 87 -15.95 -14.70 3.15
CA GLU A 87 -15.84 -14.10 1.81
C GLU A 87 -15.85 -12.57 1.87
N ASP A 88 -16.68 -11.99 2.74
CA ASP A 88 -16.76 -10.54 2.95
C ASP A 88 -15.46 -9.97 3.53
N GLU A 89 -14.84 -10.66 4.47
CA GLU A 89 -13.56 -10.26 5.06
C GLU A 89 -12.42 -10.36 4.04
N GLN A 90 -12.41 -11.41 3.23
CA GLN A 90 -11.45 -11.57 2.15
C GLN A 90 -11.61 -10.47 1.10
N ALA A 91 -12.85 -10.17 0.68
CA ALA A 91 -13.15 -9.09 -0.25
C ALA A 91 -12.75 -7.71 0.29
N ALA A 92 -12.96 -7.45 1.59
CA ALA A 92 -12.53 -6.22 2.23
C ALA A 92 -11.00 -6.06 2.22
N VAL A 93 -10.26 -7.13 2.54
CA VAL A 93 -8.79 -7.15 2.48
C VAL A 93 -8.30 -6.96 1.05
N GLU A 94 -8.91 -7.64 0.07
CA GLU A 94 -8.53 -7.53 -1.34
C GLU A 94 -8.75 -6.10 -1.87
N LYS A 95 -9.91 -5.49 -1.54
CA LYS A 95 -10.20 -4.10 -1.90
C LYS A 95 -9.16 -3.13 -1.33
N LEU A 96 -8.79 -3.30 -0.05
CA LEU A 96 -7.76 -2.47 0.58
C LEU A 96 -6.37 -2.69 -0.04
N ARG A 97 -6.00 -3.93 -0.36
CA ARG A 97 -4.74 -4.25 -1.03
C ARG A 97 -4.68 -3.68 -2.45
N GLN A 98 -5.78 -3.74 -3.19
CA GLN A 98 -5.86 -3.13 -4.51
C GLN A 98 -5.66 -1.61 -4.40
N ARG A 99 -6.33 -0.96 -3.44
CA ARG A 99 -6.17 0.48 -3.22
C ARG A 99 -4.74 0.83 -2.79
N GLU A 100 -4.14 0.04 -1.91
CA GLU A 100 -2.74 0.20 -1.52
C GLU A 100 -1.80 0.12 -2.74
N LEU A 101 -2.02 -0.86 -3.62
CA LEU A 101 -1.21 -1.03 -4.82
C LEU A 101 -1.35 0.16 -5.78
N GLU A 102 -2.58 0.63 -6.02
CA GLU A 102 -2.85 1.80 -6.85
C GLU A 102 -2.12 3.05 -6.32
N LEU A 103 -2.21 3.29 -5.01
CA LEU A 103 -1.54 4.41 -4.35
C LEU A 103 -0.02 4.26 -4.36
N ALA A 104 0.50 3.05 -4.12
CA ALA A 104 1.93 2.78 -4.18
C ALA A 104 2.50 3.04 -5.59
N VAL A 105 1.77 2.64 -6.64
CA VAL A 105 2.13 2.94 -8.03
C VAL A 105 2.07 4.44 -8.29
N PHE A 106 0.98 5.10 -7.91
CA PHE A 106 0.82 6.55 -8.07
C PHE A 106 1.98 7.33 -7.44
N VAL A 107 2.29 7.06 -6.17
CA VAL A 107 3.39 7.71 -5.45
C VAL A 107 4.73 7.38 -6.10
N THR A 108 5.01 6.11 -6.44
CA THR A 108 6.33 5.71 -6.96
C THR A 108 6.61 6.22 -8.37
N CYS A 109 5.58 6.29 -9.21
CA CYS A 109 5.66 6.70 -10.61
C CYS A 109 5.30 8.18 -10.83
N HIS A 110 5.19 8.98 -9.76
CA HIS A 110 4.81 10.38 -9.84
C HIS A 110 5.79 11.22 -10.68
N ARG A 111 5.26 12.17 -11.48
CA ARG A 111 6.03 13.06 -12.36
C ARG A 111 7.13 13.86 -11.64
N HIS A 112 6.92 14.15 -10.36
CA HIS A 112 7.90 14.85 -9.51
C HIS A 112 9.26 14.15 -9.49
N TRP A 113 9.27 12.81 -9.53
CA TRP A 113 10.53 12.05 -9.49
C TRP A 113 11.33 12.13 -10.78
N SER A 114 10.69 12.43 -11.91
CA SER A 114 11.39 12.57 -13.20
C SER A 114 12.36 13.76 -13.22
N ALA A 115 12.14 14.76 -12.35
CA ALA A 115 13.03 15.91 -12.20
C ALA A 115 14.23 15.66 -11.26
N LEU A 116 14.27 14.52 -10.55
CA LEU A 116 15.26 14.23 -9.53
C LEU A 116 16.14 13.04 -9.94
N ALA A 117 17.45 13.16 -9.79
CA ALA A 117 18.41 12.11 -10.14
C ALA A 117 19.27 11.68 -8.94
N GLY A 118 19.78 10.44 -8.99
CA GLY A 118 20.78 9.94 -8.05
C GLY A 118 20.35 10.03 -6.58
N THR A 119 21.25 10.57 -5.74
CA THR A 119 21.05 10.63 -4.28
C THR A 119 19.97 11.62 -3.86
N GLU A 120 19.67 12.64 -4.67
CA GLU A 120 18.60 13.61 -4.39
C GLU A 120 17.21 12.95 -4.45
N ALA A 121 16.99 12.03 -5.40
CA ALA A 121 15.74 11.29 -5.50
C ALA A 121 15.52 10.41 -4.25
N VAL A 122 16.58 9.78 -3.75
CA VAL A 122 16.53 8.95 -2.54
C VAL A 122 16.23 9.81 -1.30
N ARG A 123 16.95 10.92 -1.12
CA ARG A 123 16.71 11.84 0.01
C ARG A 123 15.31 12.45 -0.04
N SER A 124 14.81 12.80 -1.22
CA SER A 124 13.47 13.36 -1.38
C SER A 124 12.38 12.34 -1.05
N ARG A 125 12.53 11.07 -1.47
CA ARG A 125 11.62 9.98 -1.05
C ARG A 125 11.67 9.71 0.45
N ALA A 126 12.84 9.85 1.08
CA ALA A 126 12.95 9.73 2.53
C ALA A 126 12.20 10.86 3.23
N ARG A 127 12.37 12.12 2.80
CA ARG A 127 11.63 13.27 3.34
C ARG A 127 10.12 13.12 3.16
N LEU A 128 9.64 12.64 2.01
CA LEU A 128 8.20 12.46 1.74
C LEU A 128 7.51 11.58 2.81
N LYS A 129 8.19 10.55 3.33
CA LYS A 129 7.63 9.67 4.37
C LYS A 129 7.38 10.37 5.70
N HIS A 130 8.09 11.45 5.96
CA HIS A 130 8.03 12.22 7.20
C HIS A 130 7.26 13.53 7.04
N VAL A 131 6.64 13.78 5.88
CA VAL A 131 5.86 15.02 5.65
C VAL A 131 4.69 15.16 6.63
N HIS A 132 4.19 14.02 7.12
CA HIS A 132 3.07 13.94 8.07
C HIS A 132 3.54 13.76 9.51
N ASP A 133 4.85 13.55 9.73
CA ASP A 133 5.46 13.56 11.05
C ASP A 133 5.70 15.03 11.41
N ASP A 134 4.64 15.72 11.85
CA ASP A 134 4.77 17.05 12.43
C ASP A 134 5.82 16.98 13.54
N PRO A 135 6.81 17.90 13.62
CA PRO A 135 7.68 17.95 14.78
C PRO A 135 6.79 18.23 15.98
N ALA A 136 6.56 17.21 16.81
CA ALA A 136 5.93 17.40 18.11
C ALA A 136 6.63 18.59 18.77
N PRO A 137 5.91 19.65 19.17
CA PRO A 137 6.55 20.76 19.85
C PRO A 137 7.13 20.20 21.14
N ASP A 138 8.45 20.26 21.24
CA ASP A 138 9.20 19.96 22.46
C ASP A 138 8.56 20.77 23.60
N ALA A 139 7.87 20.08 24.51
CA ALA A 139 7.24 20.66 25.70
C ALA A 139 8.19 20.59 26.90
#